data_AF-A0AAV7QLW7-F1
#
_entry.id   AF-A0AAV7QLW7-F1
#
_cell.length_a   1.000
_cell.length_b   1.000
_cell.length_c   1.000
_cell.angle_alpha   90.00
_cell.angle_beta   90.00
_cell.angle_gamma   90.00
#
_symmetry.space_group_name_H-M   'P 1'
#
loop_
_entity.id
_entity.type
_entity.pdbx_description
1 polymer ?
#
loop_
_entity_poly.entity_id
_entity_poly.type
_entity_poly.pdbx_seq_one_letter_code
_entity_poly.pdbx_strand_id
1 'polypeptide(L)'
;MQTQIHWVAKTCSEFVTRIGEAETRISKLEDDAVSQRALGDSMKAQLKDAQWKLTDLEDRLRRNNLLGIAEGIEGTDPRGFIAGLFKEAFPDLTQ
;
A
#
# COMPACT_ATOMS: atom_id res chain seq x y z
N MET A 1 -64.62 17.85 2.80
CA MET A 1 -63.52 18.80 3.07
C MET A 1 -62.62 18.31 4.20
N GLN A 2 -63.16 17.95 5.38
CA GLN A 2 -62.37 17.47 6.53
C GLN A 2 -61.54 16.19 6.27
N THR A 3 -62.06 15.24 5.49
CA THR A 3 -61.36 14.00 5.10
C THR A 3 -60.13 14.25 4.23
N GLN A 4 -60.19 15.24 3.33
CA GLN A 4 -59.07 15.61 2.48
C GLN A 4 -57.98 16.32 3.27
N ILE A 5 -58.35 17.20 4.20
CA ILE A 5 -57.41 17.86 5.11
C ILE A 5 -56.69 16.81 5.97
N HIS A 6 -57.42 15.83 6.51
CA HIS A 6 -56.83 14.73 7.28
C HIS A 6 -55.87 13.87 6.45
N TRP A 7 -56.23 13.57 5.21
CA TRP A 7 -55.36 12.81 4.29
C TRP A 7 -54.06 13.57 4.00
N VAL A 8 -54.16 14.85 3.64
CA VAL A 8 -52.98 15.70 3.38
C VAL A 8 -52.09 15.77 4.63
N ALA A 9 -52.67 15.97 5.81
CA ALA A 9 -51.91 16.02 7.06
C ALA A 9 -51.15 14.71 7.34
N LYS A 10 -51.80 13.57 7.11
CA LYS A 10 -51.18 12.25 7.27
C LYS A 10 -50.02 12.05 6.29
N THR A 11 -50.25 12.36 5.01
CA THR A 11 -49.23 12.22 3.97
C THR A 11 -48.04 13.15 4.22
N CYS A 12 -48.27 14.39 4.65
CA CYS A 12 -47.20 15.30 5.07
C CYS A 12 -46.38 14.72 6.23
N SER A 13 -47.04 14.15 7.23
CA SER A 13 -46.35 13.51 8.36
C SER A 13 -45.48 12.33 7.92
N GLU A 14 -45.98 11.48 7.02
CA GLU A 14 -45.23 10.35 6.46
C GLU A 14 -44.01 10.81 5.67
N PHE A 15 -44.15 11.89 4.88
CA PHE A 15 -43.03 12.47 4.15
C PHE A 15 -41.98 13.06 5.07
N VAL A 16 -42.38 13.78 6.12
CA VAL A 16 -41.43 14.33 7.11
C VAL A 16 -40.60 13.23 7.75
N THR A 17 -41.23 12.12 8.16
CA THR A 17 -40.50 10.97 8.74
C THR A 17 -39.51 10.38 7.74
N ARG A 18 -39.94 10.13 6.50
CA ARG A 18 -39.08 9.55 5.47
C ARG A 18 -37.91 10.45 5.09
N ILE A 19 -38.14 11.76 5.05
CA ILE A 19 -37.08 12.74 4.79
C ILE A 19 -36.07 12.73 5.93
N GLY A 20 -36.51 12.77 7.19
CA GLY A 20 -35.60 12.72 8.35
C GLY A 20 -34.76 11.43 8.41
N GLU A 21 -35.36 10.29 8.07
CA GLU A 21 -34.63 9.02 7.93
C GLU A 21 -33.60 9.06 6.80
N ALA A 22 -33.96 9.66 5.65
CA ALA A 22 -33.05 9.81 4.52
C ALA A 22 -31.89 10.74 4.87
N GLU A 23 -32.15 11.89 5.50
CA GLU A 23 -31.13 12.84 5.97
C GLU A 23 -30.16 12.18 6.95
N THR A 24 -30.68 11.41 7.91
CA THR A 24 -29.84 10.67 8.88
C THR A 24 -28.94 9.64 8.18
N ARG A 25 -29.48 8.91 7.19
CA ARG A 25 -28.71 7.95 6.41
C ARG A 25 -27.65 8.62 5.53
N ILE A 26 -27.98 9.77 4.95
CA ILE A 26 -27.05 10.55 4.12
C ILE A 26 -25.89 11.04 5.00
N SER A 27 -26.18 11.66 6.14
CA SER A 27 -25.16 12.15 7.07
C SER A 27 -24.20 11.03 7.48
N LYS A 28 -24.72 9.84 7.81
CA LYS A 28 -23.89 8.68 8.14
C LYS A 28 -23.00 8.23 6.97
N LEU A 29 -23.56 8.19 5.76
CA LEU A 29 -22.78 7.80 4.56
C LEU A 29 -21.69 8.83 4.23
N GLU A 30 -21.95 10.11 4.47
CA GLU A 30 -20.96 11.18 4.30
C GLU A 30 -19.80 11.01 5.28
N ASP A 31 -20.09 10.75 6.56
CA ASP A 31 -19.07 10.47 7.57
C ASP A 31 -18.24 9.22 7.24
N ASP A 32 -18.91 8.13 6.85
CA ASP A 32 -18.27 6.88 6.45
C ASP A 32 -17.37 7.10 5.22
N ALA A 33 -17.81 7.89 4.24
CA ALA A 33 -17.03 8.21 3.05
C ALA A 33 -15.76 9.03 3.38
N VAL A 34 -15.86 9.98 4.31
CA VAL A 34 -14.68 10.74 4.80
C VAL A 34 -13.69 9.80 5.49
N SER A 35 -14.17 8.92 6.37
CA SER A 35 -13.34 7.94 7.07
C SER A 35 -12.64 6.98 6.09
N GLN A 36 -13.37 6.45 5.12
CA GLN A 36 -12.82 5.55 4.10
C GLN A 36 -11.76 6.22 3.22
N ARG A 37 -11.96 7.50 2.85
CA ARG A 37 -10.94 8.27 2.11
C ARG A 37 -9.68 8.44 2.93
N ALA A 38 -9.81 8.85 4.20
CA ALA A 38 -8.66 9.00 5.09
C ALA A 38 -7.88 7.68 5.27
N LEU A 39 -8.58 6.56 5.41
CA LEU A 39 -7.96 5.23 5.46
C LEU A 39 -7.24 4.89 4.14
N GLY A 40 -7.88 5.14 3.00
CA GLY A 40 -7.28 4.92 1.68
C GLY A 40 -6.00 5.73 1.47
N ASP A 41 -5.99 7.00 1.86
CA ASP A 41 -4.82 7.86 1.78
C ASP A 41 -3.68 7.37 2.69
N SER A 42 -4.01 6.95 3.91
CA SER A 42 -3.04 6.35 4.84
C SER A 42 -2.43 5.06 4.28
N MET A 43 -3.25 4.15 3.75
CA MET A 43 -2.77 2.91 3.14
C MET A 43 -1.89 3.18 1.91
N LYS A 44 -2.26 4.16 1.08
CA LYS A 44 -1.46 4.58 -0.07
C LYS A 44 -0.10 5.13 0.34
N ALA A 45 -0.05 5.92 1.41
CA ALA A 45 1.21 6.43 1.96
C ALA A 45 2.10 5.29 2.46
N GLN A 46 1.54 4.33 3.22
CA GLN A 46 2.26 3.17 3.71
C GLN A 46 2.80 2.29 2.57
N LEU A 47 1.98 2.06 1.54
CA LEU A 47 2.39 1.27 0.37
C LEU A 47 3.54 1.94 -0.38
N LYS A 48 3.49 3.27 -0.54
CA LYS A 48 4.58 4.03 -1.17
C LYS A 48 5.87 3.95 -0.36
N ASP A 49 5.80 4.07 0.96
CA ASP A 49 6.97 3.93 1.85
C ASP A 49 7.57 2.51 1.80
N ALA A 50 6.71 1.49 1.85
CA ALA A 50 7.14 0.10 1.73
C ALA A 50 7.81 -0.18 0.37
N GLN A 51 7.25 0.34 -0.72
CA GLN A 51 7.82 0.19 -2.06
C GLN A 51 9.19 0.88 -2.16
N TRP A 52 9.33 2.08 -1.60
CA TRP A 52 10.62 2.78 -1.53
C TRP A 52 11.68 1.98 -0.77
N LYS A 53 11.31 1.40 0.38
CA LYS A 53 12.20 0.54 1.17
C LYS A 53 12.61 -0.71 0.41
N LEU A 54 11.69 -1.34 -0.31
CA LEU A 54 12.00 -2.51 -1.14
C LEU A 54 12.99 -2.15 -2.24
N THR A 55 12.74 -1.07 -2.98
CA THR A 55 13.66 -0.61 -4.02
C THR A 55 15.04 -0.28 -3.47
N ASP A 56 15.15 0.40 -2.32
CA ASP A 56 16.46 0.65 -1.69
C ASP A 56 17.18 -0.66 -1.32
N LEU A 57 16.46 -1.63 -0.76
CA LEU A 57 17.02 -2.93 -0.39
C LEU A 57 17.49 -3.71 -1.63
N GLU A 58 16.68 -3.77 -2.68
CA GLU A 58 17.03 -4.42 -3.95
C GLU A 58 18.25 -3.76 -4.60
N ASP A 59 18.30 -2.44 -4.60
CA ASP A 59 19.42 -1.67 -5.14
C ASP A 59 20.70 -1.91 -4.33
N ARG A 60 20.63 -1.97 -3.00
CA ARG A 60 21.76 -2.29 -2.12
C ARG A 60 22.24 -3.72 -2.33
N LEU A 61 21.32 -4.67 -2.49
CA LEU A 61 21.65 -6.05 -2.80
C LEU A 61 22.35 -6.15 -4.16
N ARG A 62 21.84 -5.48 -5.21
CA ARG A 62 22.49 -5.46 -6.53
C ARG A 62 23.87 -4.83 -6.50
N ARG A 63 24.05 -3.72 -5.77
CA ARG A 63 25.36 -3.05 -5.67
C ARG A 63 26.40 -3.88 -4.93
N ASN A 64 25.97 -4.69 -3.95
CA ASN A 64 26.87 -5.54 -3.17
C ASN A 64 27.00 -6.96 -3.74
N ASN A 65 26.31 -7.29 -4.85
CA ASN A 65 26.42 -8.61 -5.46
C ASN A 65 27.46 -8.62 -6.59
N LEU A 66 28.37 -9.58 -6.55
CA LEU A 66 29.30 -9.86 -7.64
C LEU A 66 28.53 -10.54 -8.77
N LEU A 67 27.98 -9.75 -9.69
CA LEU A 67 27.28 -10.26 -10.87
C LEU A 67 28.27 -11.00 -11.78
N GLY A 68 27.95 -12.26 -12.11
CA GLY A 68 28.71 -13.08 -13.07
C GLY A 68 29.42 -14.30 -12.49
N ILE A 69 29.34 -14.54 -11.17
CA ILE A 69 29.82 -15.78 -10.55
C ILE A 69 28.67 -16.79 -10.61
N ALA A 70 28.86 -17.91 -11.33
CA ALA A 70 27.87 -18.98 -11.39
C ALA A 70 27.66 -19.60 -10.00
N GLU A 71 26.41 -19.80 -9.56
CA GLU A 71 26.14 -20.39 -8.25
C GLU A 71 26.75 -21.79 -8.12
N GLY A 72 27.41 -22.07 -6.99
CA GLY A 72 27.92 -23.39 -6.65
C GLY A 72 29.37 -23.69 -7.06
N ILE A 73 30.09 -22.75 -7.66
CA ILE A 73 31.52 -22.93 -8.02
C ILE A 73 32.49 -22.72 -6.84
N GLU A 74 31.96 -22.25 -5.71
CA GLU A 74 32.71 -21.90 -4.49
C GLU A 74 33.28 -23.12 -3.75
N GLY A 75 32.77 -24.33 -4.02
CA GLY A 75 33.20 -25.55 -3.35
C GLY A 75 33.00 -25.49 -1.83
N THR A 76 33.95 -26.02 -1.06
CA THR A 76 33.87 -26.07 0.42
C THR A 76 34.47 -24.82 1.11
N ASP A 77 35.22 -23.98 0.38
CA ASP A 77 35.82 -22.75 0.92
C ASP A 77 35.53 -21.52 0.03
N PRO A 78 34.44 -20.80 0.34
CA PRO A 78 34.05 -19.58 -0.39
C PRO A 78 35.09 -18.46 -0.34
N ARG A 79 35.90 -18.38 0.74
CA ARG A 79 36.87 -17.30 0.91
C ARG A 79 38.10 -17.50 0.04
N GLY A 80 38.60 -18.73 -0.02
CA GLY A 80 39.70 -19.10 -0.92
C GLY A 80 39.33 -18.93 -2.39
N PHE A 81 38.09 -19.26 -2.76
CA PHE A 81 37.58 -19.06 -4.12
C PHE A 81 37.57 -17.58 -4.53
N ILE A 82 37.00 -16.70 -3.69
CA ILE A 82 36.98 -15.25 -3.96
C ILE A 82 38.41 -14.70 -4.08
N ALA A 83 39.32 -15.07 -3.17
CA ALA A 83 40.71 -14.60 -3.20
C ALA A 83 41.47 -15.04 -4.47
N GLY A 84 41.23 -16.27 -4.94
CA GLY A 84 41.76 -16.77 -6.22
C GLY A 84 41.22 -15.98 -7.42
N LEU A 85 39.91 -15.75 -7.46
CA LEU A 85 39.24 -14.99 -8.52
C LEU A 85 39.78 -13.56 -8.63
N PHE A 86 39.98 -12.88 -7.49
CA PHE A 86 40.54 -11.53 -7.48
C PHE A 86 42.00 -11.49 -7.94
N LYS A 87 42.80 -12.50 -7.60
CA LYS A 87 44.21 -12.59 -8.01
C LYS A 87 44.37 -12.85 -9.51
N GLU A 88 43.46 -13.62 -10.10
CA GLU A 88 43.44 -13.91 -11.53
C GLU A 88 42.87 -12.74 -12.35
N ALA A 89 41.77 -12.13 -11.89
CA ALA A 89 41.10 -11.04 -12.60
C ALA A 89 41.80 -9.68 -12.44
N PHE A 90 42.46 -9.44 -11.29
CA PHE A 90 43.08 -8.16 -10.96
C PHE A 90 44.47 -8.36 -10.32
N PRO A 91 45.48 -8.78 -11.11
CA PRO A 91 46.84 -9.01 -10.61
C PRO A 91 47.50 -7.76 -10.01
N ASP A 92 47.13 -6.56 -10.46
CA ASP A 92 47.69 -5.29 -9.97
C ASP A 92 47.12 -4.83 -8.62
N LEU A 93 45.97 -5.36 -8.19
CA LEU A 93 45.32 -5.04 -6.92
C LEU A 93 45.73 -5.97 -5.76
N THR A 94 46.55 -7.00 -6.04
CA THR A 94 46.94 -8.05 -5.08
C THR A 94 48.42 -8.05 -4.70
N GLN A 95 49.15 -6.96 -4.98
CA GLN A 95 50.51 -6.71 -4.45
C GLN A 95 50.48 -6.20 -3.00
#